data_AF-A0A438VSN6-F1
#
_entry.id   AF-A0A438VSN6-F1
#
_cell.length_a   1.000
_cell.length_b   1.000
_cell.length_c   1.000
_cell.angle_alpha   90.00
_cell.angle_beta   90.00
_cell.angle_gamma   90.00
#
_symmetry.space_group_name_H-M   'P 1'
#
loop_
_entity.id
_entity.type
_entity.pdbx_description
1 polymer ?
#
loop_
_entity_poly.entity_id
_entity_poly.type
_entity_poly.pdbx_seq_one_letter_code
_entity_poly.pdbx_strand_id
1 'polypeptide(L)'
;LVSTFMSIANIDTVRGISSYESALIYIIFKDGVNLYWARDRVLEQLNRVNNLPKDAKVEIGSDSTSIGWAYQYALSSDSKNLSDLKVLQDF
;
A
#
# COMPACT_ATOMS: atom_id res chain seq x y z
N LEU A 1 6.68 12.37 -5.59
CA LEU A 1 6.81 11.03 -4.99
C LEU A 1 7.45 10.02 -5.94
N VAL A 2 6.88 9.73 -7.13
CA VAL A 2 7.46 8.75 -8.08
C VAL A 2 8.93 9.04 -8.41
N SER A 3 9.27 10.28 -8.78
CA SER A 3 10.65 10.70 -9.07
C SER A 3 11.59 10.58 -7.87
N THR A 4 11.10 10.86 -6.67
CA THR A 4 11.86 10.70 -5.42
C THR A 4 12.24 9.25 -5.20
N PHE A 5 11.28 8.32 -5.37
CA PHE A 5 11.53 6.92 -5.13
C PHE A 5 12.48 6.30 -6.14
N MET A 6 12.48 6.73 -7.41
CA MET A 6 13.44 6.25 -8.42
C MET A 6 14.92 6.41 -8.03
N SER A 7 15.24 7.27 -7.05
CA SER A 7 16.61 7.44 -6.54
C SER A 7 17.06 6.35 -5.54
N ILE A 8 16.15 5.47 -5.10
CA ILE A 8 16.49 4.37 -4.19
C ILE A 8 17.33 3.32 -4.95
N ALA A 9 18.38 2.84 -4.31
CA ALA A 9 19.21 1.77 -4.86
C ALA A 9 18.40 0.48 -5.08
N ASN A 10 18.78 -0.29 -6.11
CA ASN A 10 18.18 -1.59 -6.46
C ASN A 10 16.70 -1.53 -6.85
N ILE A 11 16.20 -0.37 -7.26
CA ILE A 11 14.91 -0.31 -7.95
C ILE A 11 15.00 -0.96 -9.32
N ASP A 12 13.94 -1.69 -9.64
CA ASP A 12 13.63 -2.13 -11.00
C ASP A 12 12.69 -1.14 -11.66
N THR A 13 11.52 -0.85 -11.06
CA THR A 13 10.54 0.10 -11.62
C THR A 13 9.72 0.77 -10.51
N VAL A 14 9.31 2.03 -10.73
CA VAL A 14 8.31 2.72 -9.89
C VAL A 14 7.07 3.03 -10.73
N ARG A 15 5.88 2.62 -10.27
CA ARG A 15 4.60 2.89 -10.94
C ARG A 15 3.72 3.74 -10.05
N GLY A 16 3.25 4.88 -10.55
CA GLY A 16 2.27 5.72 -9.86
C GLY A 16 0.92 5.64 -10.55
N ILE A 17 -0.13 5.40 -9.77
CA ILE A 17 -1.52 5.44 -10.21
C ILE A 17 -2.21 6.51 -9.38
N SER A 18 -2.84 7.49 -10.04
CA SER A 18 -3.59 8.55 -9.37
C SER A 18 -5.06 8.42 -9.73
N SER A 19 -5.90 8.44 -8.72
CA SER A 19 -7.37 8.43 -8.82
C SER A 19 -7.94 9.57 -7.98
N TYR A 20 -9.25 9.76 -8.08
CA TYR A 20 -9.94 10.69 -7.19
C TYR A 20 -9.64 10.33 -5.72
N GLU A 21 -9.21 11.33 -4.95
CA GLU A 21 -8.85 11.24 -3.52
C GLU A 21 -7.71 10.27 -3.13
N SER A 22 -7.03 9.64 -4.10
CA SER A 22 -6.07 8.58 -3.79
C SER A 22 -4.92 8.52 -4.80
N ALA A 23 -3.73 8.21 -4.30
CA ALA A 23 -2.57 7.92 -5.13
C ALA A 23 -1.91 6.64 -4.61
N LEU A 24 -1.72 5.67 -5.51
CA LEU A 24 -1.09 4.40 -5.22
C LEU A 24 0.27 4.35 -5.92
N ILE A 25 1.32 4.02 -5.18
CA ILE A 25 2.68 3.95 -5.71
C ILE A 25 3.25 2.56 -5.46
N TYR A 26 3.56 1.86 -6.55
CA TYR A 26 4.25 0.58 -6.53
C TYR A 26 5.75 0.82 -6.69
N ILE A 27 6.54 0.34 -5.74
CA ILE A 27 8.00 0.39 -5.77
C ILE A 27 8.49 -1.05 -5.95
N ILE A 28 8.94 -1.38 -7.15
CA ILE A 28 9.39 -2.73 -7.52
C ILE A 28 10.91 -2.73 -7.41
N PHE A 29 11.42 -3.56 -6.51
CA PHE A 29 12.85 -3.79 -6.34
C PHE A 29 13.31 -4.95 -7.21
N LYS A 30 14.60 -4.98 -7.50
CA LYS A 30 15.25 -6.12 -8.18
C LYS A 30 15.12 -7.39 -7.33
N ASP A 31 15.13 -8.53 -7.99
CA ASP A 31 15.11 -9.85 -7.33
C ASP A 31 16.24 -9.99 -6.31
N GLY A 32 15.94 -10.68 -5.20
CA GLY A 32 16.90 -10.93 -4.12
C GLY A 32 17.13 -9.76 -3.15
N VAL A 33 16.49 -8.61 -3.36
CA VAL A 33 16.51 -7.52 -2.37
C VAL A 33 15.73 -7.93 -1.12
N ASN A 34 16.36 -7.76 0.05
CA ASN A 34 15.71 -8.04 1.33
C ASN A 34 14.53 -7.09 1.57
N LEU A 35 13.37 -7.66 1.94
CA LEU A 35 12.12 -6.92 2.14
C LEU A 35 12.24 -5.80 3.18
N TYR A 36 12.85 -6.08 4.34
CA TYR A 36 12.97 -5.10 5.40
C TYR A 36 13.94 -3.99 5.04
N TRP A 37 15.06 -4.33 4.38
CA TRP A 37 15.97 -3.32 3.81
C TRP A 37 15.25 -2.40 2.82
N ALA A 38 14.41 -2.96 1.95
CA ALA A 38 13.62 -2.18 0.99
C ALA A 38 12.64 -1.24 1.70
N ARG A 39 11.93 -1.73 2.72
CA ARG A 39 11.00 -0.92 3.52
C ARG A 39 11.70 0.22 4.25
N ASP A 40 12.86 -0.02 4.85
CA ASP A 40 13.66 1.02 5.51
C ASP A 40 14.10 2.11 4.54
N ARG A 41 14.52 1.74 3.33
CA ARG A 41 14.91 2.69 2.28
C ARG A 41 13.73 3.54 1.79
N VAL A 42 12.55 2.94 1.66
CA VAL A 42 11.33 3.66 1.30
C VAL A 42 10.94 4.64 2.41
N LEU A 43 10.95 4.22 3.67
CA LEU A 43 10.68 5.08 4.83
C LEU A 43 11.65 6.24 4.91
N GLU A 44 12.94 5.99 4.71
CA GLU A 44 13.96 7.02 4.71
C GLU A 44 13.70 8.09 3.64
N GLN A 45 13.33 7.67 2.42
CA GLN A 45 12.99 8.63 1.36
C GLN A 45 11.68 9.35 1.64
N LEU A 46 10.67 8.66 2.18
CA LEU A 46 9.39 9.26 2.52
C LEU A 46 9.56 10.38 3.56
N ASN A 47 10.40 10.16 4.56
CA ASN A 47 10.73 11.16 5.59
C ASN A 47 11.44 12.41 5.04
N ARG A 48 12.00 12.36 3.82
CA ARG A 48 12.63 13.51 3.17
C ARG A 48 11.66 14.30 2.28
N VAL A 49 10.44 13.80 2.04
CA VAL A 49 9.46 14.46 1.18
C VAL A 49 8.74 15.55 1.97
N ASN A 50 9.03 16.81 1.64
CA ASN A 50 8.38 17.96 2.27
C ASN A 50 7.22 18.56 1.44
N ASN A 51 7.02 18.09 0.20
CA ASN A 51 6.10 18.70 -0.77
C ASN A 51 4.77 17.92 -0.88
N LEU A 52 4.23 17.46 0.25
CA LEU A 52 2.92 16.80 0.30
C LEU A 52 1.82 17.81 0.67
N PRO A 53 0.59 17.65 0.15
CA PRO A 53 -0.57 18.37 0.67
C PRO A 53 -0.70 18.18 2.19
N LYS A 54 -1.13 19.23 2.90
CA LYS A 54 -1.19 19.21 4.38
C LYS A 54 -2.02 18.05 4.94
N ASP A 55 -3.08 17.67 4.23
CA ASP A 55 -4.03 16.65 4.67
C ASP A 55 -3.70 15.25 4.09
N ALA A 56 -2.64 15.13 3.29
CA ALA A 56 -2.24 13.85 2.72
C ALA A 56 -1.67 12.94 3.81
N LYS A 57 -2.28 11.78 3.99
CA LYS A 57 -1.74 10.69 4.80
C LYS A 57 -1.04 9.70 3.87
N VAL A 58 0.23 9.42 4.13
CA VAL A 58 0.99 8.43 3.38
C VAL A 58 1.20 7.21 4.27
N GLU A 59 0.78 6.05 3.78
CA GLU A 59 0.91 4.78 4.46
C GLU A 59 1.67 3.80 3.58
N ILE A 60 2.51 2.97 4.21
CA ILE A 60 3.18 1.86 3.51
C ILE A 60 2.28 0.63 3.65
N GLY A 61 2.04 -0.04 2.52
CA GLY A 61 1.27 -1.28 2.50
C GLY A 61 1.82 -2.36 3.45
N SER A 62 0.97 -3.36 3.72
CA SER A 62 1.34 -4.56 4.46
C SER A 62 2.61 -5.22 3.90
N ASP A 63 3.31 -5.98 4.73
CA ASP A 63 4.45 -6.83 4.32
C ASP A 63 4.01 -8.07 3.52
N SER A 64 2.71 -8.23 3.30
CA SER A 64 2.14 -9.30 2.47
C SER A 64 2.28 -9.02 0.98
N THR A 65 2.60 -10.05 0.19
CA THR A 65 2.56 -9.99 -1.28
C THR A 65 1.13 -10.18 -1.80
N SER A 66 0.88 -9.92 -3.09
CA SER A 66 -0.41 -10.16 -3.75
C SER A 66 -0.86 -11.63 -3.75
N ILE A 67 0.00 -12.56 -3.32
CA ILE A 67 -0.31 -14.00 -3.14
C ILE A 67 -0.92 -14.26 -1.74
N GLY A 68 -0.95 -13.27 -0.83
CA GLY A 68 -1.42 -13.43 0.55
C GLY A 68 -2.93 -13.69 0.72
N TRP A 69 -3.72 -13.66 -0.35
CA TRP A 69 -5.17 -13.89 -0.30
C TRP A 69 -5.46 -15.40 -0.33
N ALA A 70 -5.28 -16.06 0.81
CA ALA A 70 -5.42 -17.51 0.93
C ALA A 70 -6.87 -18.00 0.91
N TYR A 71 -7.80 -17.22 1.48
CA TYR A 71 -9.21 -17.58 1.57
C TYR A 71 -10.08 -16.33 1.37
N GLN A 72 -11.16 -16.47 0.59
CA GLN A 72 -12.14 -15.42 0.35
C GLN A 72 -13.53 -15.98 0.63
N TYR A 73 -14.38 -15.18 1.27
CA TYR A 73 -15.77 -15.53 1.55
C TYR A 73 -16.66 -14.30 1.46
N ALA A 74 -17.96 -14.53 1.42
CA ALA A 74 -18.98 -13.50 1.51
C ALA A 74 -19.94 -13.83 2.64
N LEU A 75 -20.39 -12.80 3.37
CA LEU A 75 -21.49 -12.91 4.32
C LEU A 75 -22.80 -12.67 3.58
N SER A 76 -23.78 -13.54 3.82
CA SER A 76 -25.14 -13.42 3.28
C SER A 76 -26.16 -13.66 4.37
N SER A 77 -27.27 -12.94 4.32
CA SER A 77 -28.36 -13.06 5.30
C SER A 77 -29.68 -12.60 4.70
N ASP A 78 -30.75 -13.32 5.02
CA ASP A 78 -32.12 -12.94 4.65
C ASP A 78 -32.74 -11.92 5.61
N SER A 79 -32.11 -11.69 6.77
CA SER A 79 -32.65 -10.85 7.85
C SER A 79 -31.78 -9.68 8.26
N LYS A 80 -30.47 -9.71 7.95
CA LYS A 80 -29.51 -8.64 8.29
C LYS A 80 -29.19 -7.80 7.06
N ASN A 81 -29.03 -6.48 7.25
CA ASN A 81 -28.60 -5.57 6.18
C ASN A 81 -27.06 -5.52 6.06
N LEU A 82 -26.55 -4.84 5.02
CA LEU A 82 -25.10 -4.74 4.76
C LEU A 82 -24.31 -4.11 5.91
N SER A 83 -24.88 -3.11 6.60
CA SER A 83 -24.22 -2.47 7.74
C SER A 83 -24.06 -3.45 8.91
N ASP A 84 -25.10 -4.24 9.20
CA ASP A 84 -25.06 -5.27 10.24
C ASP A 84 -24.04 -6.36 9.92
N LEU A 85 -23.95 -6.78 8.65
CA LEU A 85 -22.99 -7.77 8.19
C LEU A 85 -21.55 -7.23 8.23
N LYS A 86 -21.33 -5.94 7.92
CA LYS A 86 -20.02 -5.30 8.04
C LYS A 86 -19.56 -5.19 9.49
N VAL A 87 -20.45 -4.81 10.40
CA VAL A 87 -20.13 -4.78 11.83
C VAL A 87 -19.77 -6.18 12.34
N LEU A 88 -20.48 -7.22 11.89
CA LEU A 88 -20.15 -8.61 12.23
C LEU A 88 -18.77 -9.04 11.70
N GLN A 89 -18.39 -8.57 10.51
CA GLN A 89 -17.10 -8.86 9.88
C GLN A 89 -15.91 -8.17 10.57
N ASP A 90 -16.15 -7.00 11.14
CA ASP A 90 -15.12 -6.12 11.70
C ASP A 90 -14.81 -6.38 13.18
N PHE A 91 -15.61 -7.23 13.84
CA PHE A 91 -15.44 -7.62 15.24
C PHE A 91 -14.39 -8.73 15.38
#